data_AF-A0A7Y0SKY0-F1
#
_entry.id   AF-A0A7Y0SKY0-F1
#
_cell.length_a   1.000
_cell.length_b   1.000
_cell.length_c   1.000
_cell.angle_alpha   90.00
_cell.angle_beta   90.00
_cell.angle_gamma   90.00
#
_symmetry.space_group_name_H-M   'P 1'
#
loop_
_entity.id
_entity.type
_entity.pdbx_description
1 polymer ?
#
loop_
_entity_poly.entity_id
_entity_poly.type
_entity_poly.pdbx_seq_one_letter_code
_entity_poly.pdbx_strand_id
1 'polypeptide(L)'
;KPERFGDQNYTITKLKADIKTVSSPDFQQLTSEQVSEHEKLIDEKVLPAIPAFSPPKLSFLSMAQQVETLVTKPISESDKIQALVKDAVLNRWVNEGRTHHRNKYEKCAFCDNEISSERWAELDKHFDEESELLEKSIDAL
;
A
#
# COMPACT_ATOMS: atom_id res chain seq x y z
N LYS A 1 41.59 -15.17 -21.63
CA LYS A 1 40.76 -15.89 -20.64
C LYS A 1 40.13 -17.09 -21.34
N PRO A 2 40.69 -18.30 -21.17
CA PRO A 2 40.13 -19.53 -21.75
C PRO A 2 38.67 -19.75 -21.35
N GLU A 3 38.30 -19.26 -20.16
CA GLU A 3 36.95 -19.32 -19.58
C GLU A 3 35.87 -18.56 -20.38
N ARG A 4 36.23 -17.61 -21.28
CA ARG A 4 35.25 -16.88 -22.11
C ARG A 4 35.19 -17.32 -23.57
N PHE A 5 36.27 -17.89 -24.11
CA PHE A 5 36.40 -18.15 -25.55
C PHE A 5 36.78 -19.60 -25.86
N GLY A 6 36.81 -20.47 -24.85
CA GLY A 6 37.28 -21.84 -24.98
C GLY A 6 38.78 -21.93 -25.27
N ASP A 7 39.17 -23.01 -25.94
CA ASP A 7 40.56 -23.29 -26.31
C ASP A 7 40.99 -22.46 -27.53
N GLN A 8 41.53 -21.27 -27.27
CA GLN A 8 42.00 -20.33 -28.30
C GLN A 8 43.22 -20.86 -29.09
N ASN A 9 43.89 -21.91 -28.62
CA ASN A 9 45.06 -22.51 -29.27
C ASN A 9 44.70 -23.92 -29.76
N TYR A 10 43.64 -24.02 -30.56
CA TYR A 10 43.19 -25.27 -31.15
C TYR A 10 44.16 -25.75 -32.23
N THR A 11 44.98 -26.76 -31.91
CA THR A 11 46.03 -27.28 -32.80
C THR A 11 45.59 -28.56 -33.51
N ILE A 12 46.32 -28.94 -34.57
CA ILE A 12 46.04 -30.18 -35.32
C ILE A 12 46.08 -31.44 -34.45
N THR A 13 46.89 -31.45 -33.38
CA THR A 13 46.97 -32.56 -32.43
C THR A 13 45.67 -32.70 -31.63
N LYS A 14 45.06 -31.58 -31.22
CA LYS A 14 43.79 -31.56 -30.50
C LYS A 14 42.64 -32.01 -31.40
N LEU A 15 42.60 -31.51 -32.64
CA LEU A 15 41.64 -31.98 -33.65
C LEU A 15 41.73 -33.50 -33.87
N LYS A 16 42.94 -34.05 -34.00
CA LYS A 16 43.12 -35.50 -34.16
C LYS A 16 42.64 -36.29 -32.94
N ALA A 17 42.82 -35.74 -31.73
CA ALA A 17 42.32 -36.35 -30.50
C ALA A 17 40.78 -36.33 -30.46
N ASP A 18 40.16 -35.20 -30.82
CA ASP A 18 38.69 -35.08 -30.88
C ASP A 18 38.09 -36.03 -31.91
N ILE A 19 38.68 -36.13 -33.11
CA ILE A 19 38.25 -37.08 -34.15
C ILE A 19 38.29 -38.52 -33.61
N LYS A 20 39.35 -38.90 -32.89
CA LYS A 20 39.45 -40.23 -32.27
C LYS A 20 38.36 -40.45 -31.23
N THR A 21 38.05 -39.43 -30.43
CA THR A 21 36.99 -39.48 -29.41
C THR A 21 35.61 -39.67 -30.03
N VAL A 22 35.25 -38.86 -31.03
CA VAL A 22 33.92 -38.93 -31.67
C VAL A 22 33.75 -40.14 -32.59
N SER A 23 34.85 -40.73 -33.06
CA SER A 23 34.83 -41.98 -33.86
C SER A 23 34.85 -43.25 -33.01
N SER A 24 34.92 -43.12 -31.68
CA SER A 24 34.90 -44.26 -30.75
C SER A 24 33.52 -44.92 -30.73
N PRO A 25 33.42 -46.26 -30.65
CA PRO A 25 32.13 -46.95 -30.52
C PRO A 25 31.38 -46.60 -29.22
N ASP A 26 32.09 -46.10 -28.20
CA ASP A 26 31.51 -45.68 -26.91
C ASP A 26 31.02 -44.21 -26.94
N PHE A 27 31.18 -43.50 -28.06
CA PHE A 27 30.76 -42.12 -28.17
C PHE A 27 29.23 -42.01 -28.22
N GLN A 28 28.68 -41.25 -27.27
CA GLN A 28 27.25 -40.95 -27.23
C GLN A 28 27.01 -39.56 -27.82
N GLN A 29 26.35 -39.53 -28.97
CA GLN A 29 25.91 -38.26 -29.57
C GLN A 29 24.79 -37.64 -28.72
N LEU A 30 24.78 -36.31 -28.65
CA LEU A 30 23.68 -35.58 -28.02
C LEU A 30 22.37 -35.86 -28.76
N THR A 31 21.30 -36.00 -27.97
CA THR A 31 19.93 -36.07 -28.49
C THR A 31 19.48 -34.73 -29.04
N SER A 32 18.44 -34.73 -29.89
CA SER A 32 17.83 -33.50 -30.41
C SER A 32 17.37 -32.56 -29.31
N GLU A 33 16.86 -33.12 -28.21
CA GLU A 33 16.39 -32.38 -27.04
C GLU A 33 17.55 -31.67 -26.35
N GLN A 34 18.66 -32.39 -26.10
CA GLN A 34 19.85 -31.81 -25.50
C GLN A 34 20.44 -30.70 -26.36
N VAL A 35 20.52 -30.90 -27.68
CA VAL A 35 21.02 -29.86 -28.59
C VAL A 35 20.16 -28.59 -28.48
N SER A 36 18.83 -28.73 -28.52
CA SER A 36 17.91 -27.59 -28.39
C SER A 36 18.04 -26.86 -27.04
N GLU A 37 18.28 -27.58 -25.95
CA GLU A 37 18.52 -26.96 -24.64
C GLU A 37 19.82 -26.15 -24.60
N HIS A 38 20.89 -26.67 -25.18
CA HIS A 38 22.18 -25.98 -25.20
C HIS A 38 22.15 -24.76 -26.12
N GLU A 39 21.42 -24.82 -27.24
CA GLU A 39 21.20 -23.67 -28.12
C GLU A 39 20.51 -22.52 -27.40
N LYS A 40 19.53 -22.79 -26.51
CA LYS A 40 18.86 -21.75 -25.71
C LYS A 40 19.81 -21.03 -24.75
N LEU A 41 20.87 -21.69 -24.28
CA LEU A 41 21.84 -21.09 -23.35
C LEU A 41 22.75 -20.06 -24.02
N ILE A 42 22.97 -20.21 -25.34
CA ILE A 42 23.83 -19.34 -26.14
C ILE A 42 23.02 -18.37 -27.02
N ASP A 43 21.69 -18.41 -26.92
CA ASP A 43 20.79 -17.57 -27.69
C ASP A 43 20.82 -16.13 -27.18
N GLU A 44 21.50 -15.26 -27.93
CA GLU A 44 21.58 -13.83 -27.64
C GLU A 44 20.31 -13.12 -28.13
N LYS A 45 19.45 -12.70 -27.19
CA LYS A 45 18.26 -11.89 -27.48
C LYS A 45 18.45 -10.45 -27.04
N VAL A 46 18.10 -9.52 -27.92
CA VAL A 46 17.99 -8.10 -27.56
C VAL A 46 16.84 -7.94 -26.57
N LEU A 47 17.16 -7.58 -25.33
CA LEU A 47 16.16 -7.26 -24.32
C LEU A 47 15.58 -5.86 -24.57
N PRO A 48 14.30 -5.63 -24.25
CA PRO A 48 13.72 -4.29 -24.30
C PRO A 48 14.48 -3.35 -23.36
N ALA A 49 14.54 -2.08 -23.73
CA ALA A 49 15.15 -1.06 -22.89
C ALA A 49 14.41 -0.98 -21.54
N ILE A 50 15.16 -0.99 -20.44
CA ILE A 50 14.59 -0.80 -19.11
C ILE A 50 14.10 0.66 -19.04
N PRO A 51 12.81 0.90 -18.74
CA PRO A 51 12.30 2.25 -18.61
C PRO A 51 12.98 2.97 -17.44
N ALA A 52 13.16 4.29 -17.58
CA ALA A 52 13.71 5.10 -16.50
C ALA A 52 12.77 5.07 -15.28
N PHE A 53 13.34 4.90 -14.11
CA PHE A 53 12.60 5.02 -12.85
C PHE A 53 12.09 6.46 -12.69
N SER A 54 10.79 6.61 -12.46
CA SER A 54 10.16 7.88 -12.15
C SER A 54 9.74 7.87 -10.68
N PRO A 55 10.41 8.65 -9.79
CA PRO A 55 10.01 8.72 -8.40
C PRO A 55 8.62 9.37 -8.27
N PRO A 56 7.80 8.95 -7.28
CA PRO A 56 6.54 9.60 -7.01
C PRO A 56 6.76 11.06 -6.62
N LYS A 57 5.92 11.96 -7.13
CA LYS A 57 5.91 13.37 -6.72
C LYS A 57 5.23 13.48 -5.36
N LEU A 58 6.02 13.58 -4.30
CA LEU A 58 5.52 13.78 -2.94
C LEU A 58 5.29 15.27 -2.69
N SER A 59 4.11 15.63 -2.19
CA SER A 59 3.73 17.02 -1.93
C SER A 59 3.61 17.30 -0.42
N PHE A 60 4.71 17.08 0.30
CA PHE A 60 4.77 17.25 1.76
C PHE A 60 4.36 18.65 2.22
N LEU A 61 4.77 19.68 1.47
CA LEU A 61 4.45 21.07 1.82
C LEU A 61 2.93 21.33 1.76
N SER A 62 2.25 20.84 0.73
CA SER A 62 0.80 21.03 0.63
C SER A 62 0.06 20.23 1.70
N MET A 63 0.56 19.04 2.04
CA MET A 63 -0.01 18.22 3.11
C MET A 63 0.17 18.90 4.47
N ALA A 64 1.37 19.42 4.76
CA ALA A 64 1.63 20.16 6.00
C ALA A 64 0.72 21.38 6.14
N GLN A 65 0.51 22.15 5.07
CA GLN A 65 -0.39 23.30 5.05
C GLN A 65 -1.86 22.91 5.31
N GLN A 66 -2.32 21.80 4.72
CA GLN A 66 -3.68 21.31 4.94
C GLN A 66 -3.86 20.85 6.39
N VAL A 67 -2.90 20.10 6.94
CA VAL A 67 -2.89 19.67 8.33
C VAL A 67 -2.92 20.87 9.26
N GLU A 68 -2.03 21.86 9.07
CA GLU A 68 -1.98 23.08 9.89
C GLU A 68 -3.31 23.83 9.89
N THR A 69 -3.92 23.99 8.70
CA THR A 69 -5.21 24.66 8.55
C THR A 69 -6.32 23.95 9.33
N LEU A 70 -6.35 22.61 9.29
CA LEU A 70 -7.38 21.83 9.97
C LEU A 70 -7.19 21.80 11.49
N VAL A 71 -5.97 21.60 11.98
CA VAL A 71 -5.70 21.48 13.42
C VAL A 71 -5.77 22.81 14.16
N THR A 72 -5.59 23.94 13.46
CA THR A 72 -5.68 25.29 14.05
C THR A 72 -7.05 25.93 13.87
N LYS A 73 -7.98 25.27 13.16
CA LYS A 73 -9.33 25.78 12.95
C LYS A 73 -10.01 25.96 14.31
N PRO A 74 -10.44 27.18 14.67
CA PRO A 74 -11.14 27.40 15.92
C PRO A 74 -12.50 26.68 15.85
N ILE A 75 -12.79 25.86 16.85
CA ILE A 75 -14.12 25.30 17.08
C ILE A 75 -14.72 26.12 18.22
N SER A 76 -15.98 26.53 18.08
CA SER A 76 -16.64 27.34 19.12
C SER A 76 -16.70 26.57 20.45
N GLU A 77 -16.07 27.12 21.50
CA GLU A 77 -15.99 26.49 22.83
C GLU A 77 -17.27 26.68 23.67
N SER A 78 -18.14 27.63 23.31
CA SER A 78 -19.16 28.18 24.21
C SER A 78 -20.27 27.22 24.62
N ASP A 79 -20.39 26.06 23.98
CA ASP A 79 -21.52 25.16 24.20
C ASP A 79 -21.14 23.67 24.17
N LYS A 80 -19.87 23.34 24.46
CA LYS A 80 -19.37 21.95 24.44
C LYS A 80 -19.50 21.26 25.81
N ILE A 81 -19.98 20.01 25.79
CA ILE A 81 -20.00 19.13 26.96
C ILE A 81 -18.57 18.75 27.35
N GLN A 82 -18.06 19.32 28.45
CA GLN A 82 -16.65 19.19 28.86
C GLN A 82 -16.18 17.75 29.10
N ALA A 83 -17.07 16.86 29.56
CA ALA A 83 -16.75 15.45 29.72
C ALA A 83 -16.42 14.77 28.38
N LEU A 84 -17.11 15.16 27.30
CA LEU A 84 -16.88 14.62 25.96
C LEU A 84 -15.67 15.27 25.28
N VAL A 85 -15.34 16.53 25.61
CA VAL A 85 -14.13 17.19 25.10
C VAL A 85 -12.85 16.53 25.65
N LYS A 86 -12.89 16.11 26.91
CA LYS A 86 -11.72 15.53 27.61
C LYS A 86 -11.51 14.04 27.34
N ASP A 87 -12.50 13.36 26.78
CA ASP A 87 -12.47 11.93 26.52
C ASP A 87 -13.01 11.62 25.12
N ALA A 88 -12.07 11.39 24.19
CA ALA A 88 -12.39 11.10 22.79
C ALA A 88 -13.15 9.76 22.61
N VAL A 89 -12.90 8.77 23.47
CA VAL A 89 -13.59 7.47 23.38
C VAL A 89 -15.05 7.64 23.79
N LEU A 90 -15.28 8.37 24.89
CA LEU A 90 -16.62 8.70 25.35
C LEU A 90 -17.36 9.58 24.33
N ASN A 91 -16.67 10.56 23.75
CA ASN A 91 -17.21 11.44 22.71
C ASN A 91 -17.78 10.63 21.53
N ARG A 92 -16.96 9.75 20.96
CA ARG A 92 -17.34 8.90 19.83
C ARG A 92 -18.53 8.01 20.18
N TRP A 93 -18.47 7.36 21.35
CA TRP A 93 -19.56 6.50 21.81
C TRP A 93 -20.89 7.27 21.95
N VAL A 94 -20.85 8.50 22.49
CA VAL A 94 -22.05 9.35 22.58
C VAL A 94 -22.53 9.80 21.21
N ASN A 95 -21.65 10.10 20.24
CA ASN A 95 -22.04 10.49 18.88
C ASN A 95 -22.72 9.34 18.12
N GLU A 96 -22.14 8.14 18.21
CA GLU A 96 -22.75 6.91 17.69
C GLU A 96 -24.12 6.67 18.35
N GLY A 97 -24.17 6.75 19.69
CA GLY A 97 -25.39 6.64 20.47
C GLY A 97 -26.46 7.62 20.01
N ARG A 98 -26.14 8.91 19.87
CA ARG A 98 -27.02 9.97 19.36
C ARG A 98 -27.66 9.54 18.03
N THR A 99 -26.86 9.06 17.09
CA THR A 99 -27.30 8.62 15.74
C THR A 99 -28.19 7.36 15.78
N HIS A 100 -27.94 6.45 16.72
CA HIS A 100 -28.76 5.26 16.92
C HIS A 100 -30.12 5.55 17.57
N HIS A 101 -30.24 6.62 18.36
CA HIS A 101 -31.47 6.97 19.08
C HIS A 101 -32.36 7.97 18.34
N ARG A 102 -31.76 8.94 17.63
CA ARG A 102 -32.49 10.05 16.99
C ARG A 102 -33.63 9.51 16.11
N ASN A 103 -34.85 9.97 16.39
CA ASN A 103 -36.07 9.63 15.64
C ASN A 103 -36.40 8.12 15.60
N LYS A 104 -35.77 7.30 16.45
CA LYS A 104 -35.96 5.84 16.50
C LYS A 104 -36.47 5.36 17.86
N TYR A 105 -36.04 6.00 18.94
CA TYR A 105 -36.43 5.63 20.31
C TYR A 105 -36.77 6.88 21.13
N GLU A 106 -37.82 6.80 21.93
CA GLU A 106 -38.19 7.84 22.91
C GLU A 106 -37.39 7.72 24.21
N LYS A 107 -36.91 6.51 24.51
CA LYS A 107 -36.06 6.18 25.66
C LYS A 107 -34.69 5.71 25.22
N CYS A 108 -33.71 5.83 26.12
CA CYS A 108 -32.38 5.29 25.91
C CYS A 108 -32.43 3.75 25.80
N ALA A 109 -31.99 3.19 24.68
CA ALA A 109 -31.93 1.76 24.44
C ALA A 109 -30.94 1.02 25.37
N PHE A 110 -30.07 1.75 26.08
CA PHE A 110 -29.11 1.18 27.02
C PHE A 110 -29.64 1.13 28.45
N CYS A 111 -30.19 2.24 28.96
CA CYS A 111 -30.60 2.35 30.37
C CYS A 111 -32.11 2.52 30.60
N ASP A 112 -32.92 2.50 29.54
CA ASP A 112 -34.39 2.62 29.54
C ASP A 112 -34.95 3.91 30.18
N ASN A 113 -34.10 4.92 30.37
CA ASN A 113 -34.51 6.26 30.83
C ASN A 113 -34.94 7.14 29.65
N GLU A 114 -35.84 8.09 29.91
CA GLU A 114 -36.20 9.12 28.93
C GLU A 114 -35.02 10.05 28.63
N ILE A 115 -34.85 10.43 27.37
CA ILE A 115 -33.85 11.42 26.95
C ILE A 115 -34.57 12.77 26.82
N SER A 116 -34.29 13.69 27.75
CA SER A 116 -34.95 15.00 27.78
C SER A 116 -34.64 15.84 26.53
N SER A 117 -35.54 16.76 26.20
CA SER A 117 -35.34 17.74 25.11
C SER A 117 -34.12 18.64 25.36
N GLU A 118 -33.88 19.00 26.63
CA GLU A 118 -32.69 19.74 27.05
C GLU A 118 -31.42 18.94 26.74
N ARG A 119 -31.41 17.63 27.03
CA ARG A 119 -30.26 16.78 26.72
C ARG A 119 -30.01 16.67 25.22
N TRP A 120 -31.05 16.57 24.41
CA TRP A 120 -30.92 16.62 22.94
C TRP A 120 -30.34 17.95 22.47
N ALA A 121 -30.77 19.08 23.05
CA ALA A 121 -30.23 20.39 22.70
C ALA A 121 -28.74 20.54 23.06
N GLU A 122 -28.30 20.04 24.24
CA GLU A 122 -26.88 20.00 24.61
C GLU A 122 -26.05 19.16 23.63
N LEU A 123 -26.55 17.99 23.25
CA LEU A 123 -25.89 17.11 22.29
C LEU A 123 -25.80 17.75 20.90
N ASP A 124 -26.85 18.44 20.44
CA ASP A 124 -26.87 19.11 19.15
C ASP A 124 -25.91 20.31 19.08
N LYS A 125 -25.75 21.04 20.18
CA LYS A 125 -24.73 22.09 20.29
C LYS A 125 -23.30 21.51 20.33
N HIS A 126 -23.13 20.37 21.01
CA HIS A 126 -21.83 19.72 21.08
C HIS A 126 -21.39 19.16 19.72
N PHE A 127 -22.30 18.47 19.03
CA PHE A 127 -22.09 17.91 17.69
C PHE A 127 -22.72 18.82 16.61
N ASP A 128 -22.31 20.09 16.62
CA ASP A 128 -22.73 21.06 15.62
C ASP A 128 -22.14 20.75 14.24
N GLU A 129 -22.72 21.39 13.21
CA GLU A 129 -22.31 21.22 11.82
C GLU A 129 -20.83 21.58 11.60
N GLU A 130 -20.30 22.58 12.32
CA GLU A 130 -18.90 22.98 12.18
C GLU A 130 -17.92 21.92 12.67
N SER A 131 -18.25 21.25 13.79
CA SER A 131 -17.46 20.17 14.37
C SER A 131 -17.55 18.91 13.50
N GLU A 132 -18.75 18.56 13.02
CA GLU A 132 -18.96 17.43 12.12
C GLU A 132 -18.25 17.63 10.76
N LEU A 133 -18.25 18.86 10.23
CA LEU A 133 -17.52 19.19 8.99
C LEU A 133 -16.00 19.12 9.18
N LEU A 134 -15.49 19.53 10.34
CA LEU A 134 -14.08 19.42 10.66
C LEU A 134 -13.65 17.95 10.79
N GLU A 135 -14.43 17.13 11.50
CA GLU A 135 -14.18 15.68 11.62
C GLU A 135 -14.13 15.02 10.23
N LYS A 136 -15.12 15.29 9.37
CA LYS A 136 -15.14 14.79 7.99
C LYS A 136 -13.96 15.27 7.15
N SER A 137 -13.50 16.50 7.36
CA SER A 137 -12.35 17.06 6.64
C SER A 137 -11.04 16.41 7.08
N ILE A 138 -10.94 16.00 8.34
CA ILE A 138 -9.79 15.24 8.87
C ILE A 138 -9.80 13.80 8.35
N ASP A 139 -10.95 13.13 8.33
CA ASP A 139 -11.07 11.75 7.83
C ASP A 139 -10.82 11.61 6.32
N ALA A 140 -10.99 12.70 5.57
CA ALA A 140 -10.82 12.73 4.12
C ALA A 140 -9.39 13.11 3.65
N LEU A 141 -8.48 13.44 4.58
CA LEU A 141 -7.05 13.70 4.30
C LEU A 141 -6.30 12.41 3.90
#